data_AF-A0A7X9BS81-F1
#
_entry.id   AF-A0A7X9BS81-F1
#
_cell.length_a   1.000
_cell.length_b   1.000
_cell.length_c   1.000
_cell.angle_alpha   90.00
_cell.angle_beta   90.00
_cell.angle_gamma   90.00
#
_symmetry.space_group_name_H-M   'P 1'
#
loop_
_entity.id
_entity.type
_entity.pdbx_description
1 polymer ?
#
loop_
_entity_poly.entity_id
_entity_poly.type
_entity_poly.pdbx_seq_one_letter_code
_entity_poly.pdbx_strand_id
1 'polypeptide(L)'
;MLILRKLYSLIRSKYVAPPILVLLGASLFYVLSLAKIYPLILFIVISSALCTVTVFLYEGNTRKARKALITALGKKDGGSEDLARLCSEVSSQLTETKNTLKGFRSKITAVNMISMQLVDTSATVAYESSETNKSLEFMTKAIDEISAGVISLVNEIDMCSKMMDDLSGHINTVHGKFQETNNKINYIKSANENGQKSIDILEEKNLQNKSALNNAIKIINVFGEEIKNVWQFTTLIKNIAEQTRLLSLNASIEAARAGDAGRGFAVVADEVGKLANSSRSASEEIYKLMKDIESQFSNAIETMGTIRQVIEGQDEVVVLRTP
;
A
#
# COMPACT_ATOMS: atom_id res chain seq x y z
N MET A 1 -1.61 91.06 -41.91
CA MET A 1 -1.69 92.06 -40.82
C MET A 1 -2.85 91.85 -39.84
N LEU A 2 -4.06 91.49 -40.31
CA LEU A 2 -5.25 91.30 -39.46
C LEU A 2 -5.12 90.16 -38.41
N ILE A 3 -4.43 89.07 -38.76
CA ILE A 3 -4.27 87.91 -37.86
C ILE A 3 -3.34 88.25 -36.67
N LEU A 4 -2.21 88.92 -36.92
CA LEU A 4 -1.29 89.36 -35.87
C LEU A 4 -1.93 90.37 -34.90
N ARG A 5 -2.79 91.28 -35.39
CA ARG A 5 -3.53 92.21 -34.54
C ARG A 5 -4.56 91.52 -33.66
N LYS A 6 -5.28 90.52 -34.19
CA LYS A 6 -6.24 89.70 -33.44
C LYS A 6 -5.53 88.83 -32.39
N LEU A 7 -4.37 88.26 -32.74
CA LEU A 7 -3.55 87.47 -31.82
C LEU A 7 -3.03 88.34 -30.66
N TYR A 8 -2.54 89.55 -30.96
CA TYR A 8 -2.07 90.50 -29.96
C TYR A 8 -3.20 91.00 -29.04
N SER A 9 -4.42 91.21 -29.55
CA SER A 9 -5.57 91.59 -28.70
C SER A 9 -6.07 90.44 -27.84
N LEU A 10 -5.97 89.19 -28.32
CA LEU A 10 -6.30 87.99 -27.54
C LEU A 10 -5.29 87.75 -26.41
N ILE A 11 -3.99 87.94 -26.66
CA ILE A 11 -2.95 87.80 -25.64
C ILE A 11 -3.04 88.91 -24.58
N ARG A 12 -3.44 90.13 -24.98
CA ARG A 12 -3.67 91.27 -24.06
C ARG A 12 -5.03 91.23 -23.35
N SER A 13 -5.88 90.26 -23.67
CA SER A 13 -7.15 90.04 -22.97
C SER A 13 -6.89 89.73 -21.50
N LYS A 14 -7.66 90.40 -20.61
CA LYS A 14 -7.59 90.26 -19.15
C LYS A 14 -7.77 88.80 -18.67
N TYR A 15 -8.27 87.92 -19.52
CA TYR A 15 -8.59 86.52 -19.22
C TYR A 15 -7.58 85.50 -19.77
N VAL A 16 -6.72 85.87 -20.73
CA VAL A 16 -5.81 84.91 -21.41
C VAL A 16 -4.38 85.00 -20.89
N ALA A 17 -3.92 86.20 -20.50
CA ALA A 17 -2.57 86.38 -19.95
C ALA A 17 -2.31 85.63 -18.62
N PRO A 18 -3.24 85.60 -17.64
CA PRO A 18 -2.99 84.92 -16.36
C PRO A 18 -2.72 83.40 -16.47
N PRO A 19 -3.53 82.59 -17.18
CA PRO A 19 -3.28 81.15 -17.27
C PRO A 19 -2.01 80.79 -18.04
N ILE A 20 -1.62 81.57 -19.05
CA ILE A 20 -0.35 81.36 -19.77
C ILE A 20 0.84 81.62 -18.85
N LEU A 21 0.78 82.66 -18.00
CA LEU A 21 1.81 82.94 -17.01
C LEU A 21 1.90 81.85 -15.93
N VAL A 22 0.77 81.29 -15.51
CA VAL A 22 0.72 80.16 -14.57
C VAL A 22 1.32 78.89 -15.20
N LEU A 23 1.04 78.61 -16.47
CA LEU A 23 1.63 77.47 -17.20
C LEU A 23 3.14 77.63 -17.44
N LEU A 24 3.60 78.83 -17.77
CA LEU A 24 5.03 79.12 -17.89
C LEU A 24 5.74 79.04 -16.52
N GLY A 25 5.10 79.53 -15.45
CA GLY A 25 5.61 79.38 -14.09
C GLY A 25 5.66 77.91 -13.64
N ALA A 26 4.62 77.13 -13.93
CA ALA A 26 4.52 75.72 -13.58
C ALA A 26 5.51 74.85 -14.37
N SER A 27 5.71 75.12 -15.65
CA SER A 27 6.72 74.43 -16.47
C SER A 27 8.14 74.79 -16.04
N LEU A 28 8.42 76.06 -15.73
CA LEU A 28 9.70 76.48 -15.15
C LEU A 28 9.93 75.81 -13.78
N PHE A 29 8.90 75.73 -12.95
CA PHE A 29 8.94 75.03 -11.65
C PHE A 29 9.21 73.52 -11.82
N TYR A 30 8.57 72.88 -12.79
CA TYR A 30 8.74 71.46 -13.07
C TYR A 30 10.16 71.15 -13.60
N VAL A 31 10.69 72.00 -14.49
CA VAL A 31 12.06 71.88 -15.01
C VAL A 31 13.09 72.07 -13.90
N LEU A 32 12.89 73.05 -13.00
CA LEU A 32 13.77 73.27 -11.84
C LEU A 32 13.71 72.11 -10.83
N SER A 33 12.55 71.46 -10.68
CA SER A 33 12.36 70.27 -9.82
C SER A 33 13.10 69.05 -10.36
N LEU A 34 12.99 68.77 -11.67
CA LEU A 34 13.69 67.68 -12.35
C LEU A 34 15.22 67.83 -12.30
N ALA A 35 15.72 69.06 -12.40
CA ALA A 35 17.16 69.33 -12.39
C ALA A 35 17.83 69.24 -11.01
N LYS A 36 17.08 68.95 -9.93
CA LYS A 36 17.57 68.90 -8.54
C LYS A 36 18.33 70.18 -8.11
N ILE A 37 17.93 71.34 -8.65
CA ILE A 37 18.57 72.64 -8.38
C ILE A 37 18.07 73.25 -7.04
N TYR A 38 16.95 72.76 -6.50
CA TYR A 38 16.38 73.25 -5.23
C TYR A 38 17.36 73.24 -4.03
N PRO A 39 18.12 72.17 -3.74
CA PRO A 39 19.13 72.21 -2.68
C PRO A 39 20.23 73.25 -2.93
N LEU A 40 20.59 73.51 -4.20
CA LEU A 40 21.57 74.55 -4.56
C LEU A 40 21.01 75.96 -4.32
N ILE A 41 19.76 76.22 -4.73
CA ILE A 41 19.09 77.50 -4.49
C ILE A 41 18.91 77.74 -2.98
N LEU A 42 18.48 76.72 -2.24
CA LEU A 42 18.33 76.80 -0.79
C LEU A 42 19.67 77.09 -0.12
N PHE A 43 20.75 76.45 -0.56
CA PHE A 43 22.10 76.71 -0.08
C PHE A 43 22.55 78.15 -0.36
N ILE A 44 22.32 78.68 -1.57
CA ILE A 44 22.66 80.06 -1.93
C ILE A 44 21.86 81.06 -1.09
N VAL A 45 20.56 80.82 -0.89
CA VAL A 45 19.69 81.70 -0.08
C VAL A 45 20.17 81.71 1.38
N ILE A 46 20.41 80.55 1.98
CA ILE A 46 20.92 80.44 3.36
C ILE A 46 22.29 81.11 3.48
N SER A 47 23.20 80.87 2.52
CA SER A 47 24.52 81.48 2.51
C SER A 47 24.45 83.01 2.39
N SER A 48 23.58 83.53 1.53
CA SER A 48 23.36 84.97 1.36
C SER A 48 22.77 85.63 2.61
N ALA A 49 21.82 84.96 3.29
CA ALA A 49 21.24 85.42 4.54
C ALA A 49 22.27 85.41 5.68
N LEU A 50 23.14 84.41 5.74
CA LEU A 50 24.24 84.38 6.70
C LEU A 50 25.24 85.52 6.44
N CYS A 51 25.51 85.81 5.16
CA CYS A 51 26.41 86.88 4.75
C CYS A 51 25.84 88.27 5.13
N THR A 52 24.55 88.51 4.92
CA THR A 52 23.92 89.78 5.31
C THR A 52 23.89 89.97 6.83
N VAL A 53 23.60 88.92 7.59
CA VAL A 53 23.62 88.98 9.08
C VAL A 53 25.04 89.26 9.60
N THR A 54 26.06 88.61 9.05
CA THR A 54 27.45 88.83 9.48
C THR A 54 27.94 90.24 9.14
N VAL A 55 27.60 90.78 7.96
CA VAL A 55 27.90 92.17 7.59
C VAL A 55 27.18 93.16 8.51
N PHE A 56 25.91 92.91 8.86
CA PHE A 56 25.15 93.78 9.76
C PHE A 56 25.74 93.81 11.18
N LEU A 57 26.17 92.67 11.72
CA LEU A 57 26.84 92.60 13.01
C LEU A 57 28.22 93.32 12.99
N TYR A 58 28.96 93.20 11.88
CA TYR A 58 30.24 93.89 11.69
C TYR A 58 30.06 95.42 11.57
N GLU A 59 29.04 95.89 10.85
CA GLU A 59 28.67 97.31 10.81
C GLU A 59 28.26 97.85 12.19
N GLY A 60 27.53 97.06 12.99
CA GLY A 60 27.10 97.46 14.33
C GLY A 60 28.27 97.77 15.25
N ASN A 61 29.28 96.89 15.29
CA ASN A 61 30.46 97.09 16.14
C ASN A 61 31.37 98.20 15.60
N THR A 62 31.59 98.28 14.29
CA THR A 62 32.39 99.36 13.69
C THR A 62 31.72 100.73 13.79
N ARG A 63 30.38 100.82 13.80
CA ARG A 63 29.64 102.06 14.09
C ARG A 63 29.82 102.53 15.52
N LYS A 64 29.85 101.62 16.50
CA LYS A 64 30.16 101.98 17.91
C LYS A 64 31.58 102.52 18.02
N ALA A 65 32.56 101.84 17.42
CA ALA A 65 33.96 102.29 17.39
C ALA A 65 34.13 103.64 16.66
N ARG A 66 33.43 103.85 15.54
CA ARG A 66 33.44 105.11 14.78
C ARG A 66 32.80 106.26 15.54
N LYS A 67 31.69 106.03 16.25
CA LYS A 67 31.07 107.04 17.14
C LYS A 67 32.00 107.42 18.28
N ALA A 68 32.70 106.45 18.88
CA ALA A 68 33.73 106.72 19.89
C ALA A 68 34.88 107.56 19.30
N LEU A 69 35.35 107.25 18.08
CA LEU A 69 36.39 108.00 17.36
C LEU A 69 35.99 109.46 17.08
N ILE A 70 34.77 109.70 16.59
CA ILE A 70 34.25 111.04 16.31
C ILE A 70 34.08 111.85 17.61
N THR A 71 33.70 111.19 18.71
CA THR A 71 33.55 111.84 20.02
C THR A 71 34.90 112.21 20.64
N ALA A 72 35.93 111.37 20.45
CA ALA A 72 37.30 111.65 20.90
C ALA A 72 37.99 112.73 20.06
N LEU A 73 37.80 112.73 18.74
CA LEU A 73 38.36 113.76 17.84
C LEU A 73 37.63 115.12 17.90
N GLY A 74 36.40 115.15 18.44
CA GLY A 74 35.59 116.37 18.59
C GLY A 74 35.86 117.19 19.86
N LYS A 75 36.61 116.65 20.84
CA LYS A 75 37.03 117.39 22.04
C LYS A 75 38.42 118.01 21.79
N LYS A 76 38.48 119.35 21.79
CA LYS A 76 39.73 120.13 21.54
C LYS A 76 40.77 120.06 22.68
N ASP A 77 40.57 119.18 23.68
CA ASP A 77 41.51 118.87 24.78
C ASP A 77 41.46 117.36 25.12
N GLY A 78 41.63 116.49 24.13
CA GLY A 78 41.72 115.03 24.32
C GLY A 78 43.16 114.59 24.66
N GLY A 79 43.46 114.39 25.95
CA GLY A 79 44.74 113.86 26.42
C GLY A 79 45.02 112.42 26.00
N SER A 80 46.28 111.98 26.12
CA SER A 80 46.77 110.64 25.75
C SER A 80 45.95 109.45 26.30
N GLU A 81 45.18 109.69 27.37
CA GLU A 81 44.37 108.71 28.08
C GLU A 81 43.12 108.26 27.29
N ASP A 82 42.45 109.17 26.55
CA ASP A 82 41.30 108.82 25.70
C ASP A 82 41.75 108.00 24.48
N LEU A 83 42.93 108.28 23.93
CA LEU A 83 43.53 107.51 22.83
C LEU A 83 43.97 106.12 23.31
N ALA A 84 44.52 106.02 24.53
CA ALA A 84 44.90 104.75 25.15
C ALA A 84 43.68 103.85 25.42
N ARG A 85 42.56 104.41 25.92
CA ARG A 85 41.30 103.66 26.08
C ARG A 85 40.77 103.14 24.75
N LEU A 86 40.85 103.94 23.69
CA LEU A 86 40.40 103.55 22.36
C LEU A 86 41.26 102.44 21.76
N CYS A 87 42.59 102.54 21.87
CA CYS A 87 43.53 101.48 21.49
C CYS A 87 43.26 100.19 22.28
N SER A 88 42.96 100.29 23.57
CA SER A 88 42.60 99.13 24.40
C SER A 88 41.29 98.48 23.94
N GLU A 89 40.26 99.28 23.61
CA GLU A 89 38.97 98.75 23.18
C GLU A 89 39.03 98.11 21.78
N VAL A 90 39.74 98.73 20.83
CA VAL A 90 40.01 98.13 19.52
C VAL A 90 40.85 96.85 19.66
N SER A 91 41.84 96.82 20.55
CA SER A 91 42.65 95.63 20.82
C SER A 91 41.84 94.50 21.44
N SER A 92 40.90 94.83 22.33
CA SER A 92 39.96 93.88 22.92
C SER A 92 39.04 93.28 21.85
N GLN A 93 38.45 94.11 20.99
CA GLN A 93 37.61 93.65 19.86
C GLN A 93 38.42 92.81 18.85
N LEU A 94 39.68 93.17 18.60
CA LEU A 94 40.57 92.39 17.74
C LEU A 94 40.90 91.02 18.37
N THR A 95 41.01 90.95 19.69
CA THR A 95 41.24 89.71 20.42
C THR A 95 40.00 88.82 20.41
N GLU A 96 38.82 89.41 20.60
CA GLU A 96 37.53 88.71 20.52
C GLU A 96 37.28 88.14 19.11
N THR A 97 37.49 88.96 18.07
CA THR A 97 37.39 88.51 16.67
C THR A 97 38.41 87.42 16.31
N LYS A 98 39.63 87.49 16.83
CA LYS A 98 40.63 86.42 16.68
C LYS A 98 40.17 85.12 17.35
N ASN A 99 39.54 85.21 18.52
CA ASN A 99 39.03 84.04 19.24
C ASN A 99 37.80 83.43 18.54
N THR A 100 36.88 84.25 18.02
CA THR A 100 35.75 83.75 17.24
C THR A 100 36.20 83.11 15.93
N LEU A 101 37.20 83.68 15.24
CA LEU A 101 37.81 83.06 14.05
C LEU A 101 38.48 81.71 14.37
N LYS A 102 39.17 81.58 15.51
CA LYS A 102 39.69 80.29 15.98
C LYS A 102 38.56 79.27 16.24
N GLY A 103 37.48 79.71 16.89
CA GLY A 103 36.30 78.86 17.11
C GLY A 103 35.65 78.41 15.80
N PHE A 104 35.56 79.30 14.82
CA PHE A 104 35.02 78.98 13.50
C PHE A 104 35.90 77.99 12.74
N ARG A 105 37.23 78.18 12.76
CA ARG A 105 38.18 77.21 12.20
C ARG A 105 38.02 75.82 12.81
N SER A 106 37.90 75.74 14.14
CA SER A 106 37.66 74.45 14.83
C SER A 106 36.36 73.78 14.39
N LYS A 107 35.27 74.55 14.28
CA LYS A 107 33.99 74.02 13.80
C LYS A 107 34.04 73.57 12.34
N ILE A 108 34.73 74.29 11.45
CA ILE A 108 34.93 73.85 10.05
C ILE A 108 35.69 72.52 10.02
N THR A 109 36.75 72.37 10.82
CA THR A 109 37.49 71.11 10.90
C THR A 109 36.60 69.97 11.41
N ALA A 110 35.77 70.22 12.42
CA ALA A 110 34.81 69.24 12.91
C ALA A 110 33.77 68.86 11.83
N VAL A 111 33.24 69.83 11.09
CA VAL A 111 32.32 69.58 9.96
C VAL A 111 33.00 68.74 8.88
N ASN A 112 34.24 69.06 8.49
CA ASN A 112 34.99 68.27 7.52
C ASN A 112 35.21 66.83 7.99
N MET A 113 35.54 66.63 9.27
CA MET A 113 35.71 65.31 9.86
C MET A 113 34.40 64.50 9.84
N ILE A 114 33.28 65.13 10.20
CA ILE A 114 31.95 64.52 10.13
C ILE A 114 31.58 64.18 8.68
N SER A 115 31.87 65.06 7.72
CA SER A 115 31.62 64.80 6.30
C SER A 115 32.43 63.62 5.77
N MET A 116 33.71 63.50 6.16
CA MET A 116 34.54 62.33 5.82
C MET A 116 33.95 61.05 6.43
N GLN A 117 33.59 61.07 7.72
CA GLN A 117 32.97 59.94 8.38
C GLN A 117 31.62 59.55 7.74
N LEU A 118 30.85 60.53 7.27
CA LEU A 118 29.59 60.29 6.56
C LEU A 118 29.81 59.61 5.22
N VAL A 119 30.86 59.98 4.48
CA VAL A 119 31.25 59.32 3.23
C VAL A 119 31.61 57.86 3.50
N ASP A 120 32.43 57.58 4.51
CA ASP A 120 32.82 56.22 4.88
C ASP A 120 31.61 55.39 5.33
N THR A 121 30.76 55.95 6.19
CA THR A 121 29.54 55.28 6.66
C THR A 121 28.59 54.97 5.51
N SER A 122 28.45 55.89 4.55
CA SER A 122 27.61 55.68 3.37
C SER A 122 28.14 54.56 2.48
N ALA A 123 29.47 54.45 2.33
CA ALA A 123 30.10 53.36 1.62
C ALA A 123 29.85 52.00 2.30
N THR A 124 29.97 51.94 3.63
CA THR A 124 29.65 50.74 4.41
C THR A 124 28.19 50.33 4.25
N VAL A 125 27.25 51.28 4.37
CA VAL A 125 25.81 51.00 4.18
C VAL A 125 25.51 50.50 2.76
N ALA A 126 26.15 51.08 1.74
CA ALA A 126 25.99 50.61 0.37
C ALA A 126 26.49 49.17 0.18
N TYR A 127 27.63 48.83 0.79
CA TYR A 127 28.17 47.47 0.78
C TYR A 127 27.25 46.49 1.51
N GLU A 128 26.81 46.81 2.73
CA GLU A 128 25.90 45.97 3.53
C GLU A 128 24.54 45.78 2.84
N SER A 129 24.01 46.83 2.20
CA SER A 129 22.78 46.74 1.40
C SER A 129 22.95 45.81 0.19
N SER A 130 24.10 45.87 -0.48
CA SER A 130 24.41 44.93 -1.58
C SER A 130 24.50 43.49 -1.09
N GLU A 131 25.12 43.23 0.06
CA GLU A 131 25.20 41.89 0.64
C GLU A 131 23.82 41.37 1.10
N THR A 132 23.00 42.26 1.66
CA THR A 132 21.60 41.94 2.02
C THR A 132 20.79 41.55 0.80
N ASN A 133 20.94 42.26 -0.33
CA ASN A 133 20.26 41.91 -1.58
C ASN A 133 20.65 40.52 -2.10
N LYS A 134 21.94 40.13 -2.01
CA LYS A 134 22.36 38.77 -2.36
C LYS A 134 21.71 37.73 -1.45
N SER A 135 21.67 37.99 -0.14
CA SER A 135 21.00 37.10 0.82
C SER A 135 19.51 36.94 0.52
N LEU A 136 18.83 38.01 0.12
CA LEU A 136 17.43 37.95 -0.31
C LEU A 136 17.25 37.11 -1.57
N GLU A 137 18.16 37.18 -2.54
CA GLU A 137 18.12 36.33 -3.74
C GLU A 137 18.22 34.85 -3.38
N PHE A 138 19.12 34.48 -2.46
CA PHE A 138 19.21 33.11 -1.95
C PHE A 138 17.94 32.68 -1.21
N MET A 139 17.34 33.57 -0.40
CA MET A 139 16.07 33.28 0.27
C MET A 139 14.94 33.03 -0.74
N THR A 140 14.83 33.83 -1.80
CA THR A 140 13.82 33.61 -2.84
C THR A 140 14.00 32.25 -3.50
N LYS A 141 15.23 31.87 -3.87
CA LYS A 141 15.51 30.54 -4.45
C LYS A 141 15.14 29.40 -3.49
N ALA A 142 15.48 29.53 -2.21
CA ALA A 142 15.11 28.53 -1.21
C ALA A 142 13.58 28.41 -1.05
N ILE A 143 12.84 29.53 -1.12
CA ILE A 143 11.37 29.52 -1.07
C ILE A 143 10.78 28.84 -2.31
N ASP A 144 11.35 29.05 -3.50
CA ASP A 144 10.91 28.39 -4.72
C ASP A 144 11.14 26.87 -4.66
N GLU A 145 12.31 26.44 -4.16
CA GLU A 145 12.62 25.02 -3.93
C GLU A 145 11.69 24.38 -2.91
N ILE A 146 11.41 25.07 -1.79
CA ILE A 146 10.44 24.62 -0.78
C ILE A 146 9.06 24.47 -1.41
N SER A 147 8.62 25.45 -2.20
CA SER A 147 7.31 25.42 -2.86
C SER A 147 7.20 24.24 -3.83
N ALA A 148 8.25 23.96 -4.60
CA ALA A 148 8.31 22.78 -5.47
C ALA A 148 8.29 21.47 -4.65
N GLY A 149 9.02 21.41 -3.53
CA GLY A 149 9.01 20.27 -2.61
C GLY A 149 7.62 20.00 -2.01
N VAL A 150 6.89 21.06 -1.64
CA VAL A 150 5.50 20.96 -1.14
C VAL A 150 4.57 20.37 -2.20
N ILE A 151 4.71 20.76 -3.48
CA ILE A 151 3.90 20.18 -4.56
C ILE A 151 4.21 18.68 -4.73
N SER A 152 5.49 18.28 -4.66
CA SER A 152 5.86 16.86 -4.72
C SER A 152 5.26 16.07 -3.55
N LEU A 153 5.34 16.63 -2.34
CA LEU A 153 4.79 16.02 -1.14
C LEU A 153 3.26 15.78 -1.24
N VAL A 154 2.52 16.75 -1.79
CA VAL A 154 1.07 16.59 -2.02
C VAL A 154 0.78 15.42 -2.96
N ASN A 155 1.57 15.24 -4.02
CA ASN A 155 1.42 14.11 -4.94
C ASN A 155 1.74 12.76 -4.26
N GLU A 156 2.78 12.71 -3.43
CA GLU A 156 3.13 11.51 -2.66
C GLU A 156 2.02 11.13 -1.65
N ILE A 157 1.41 12.12 -1.00
CA ILE A 157 0.27 11.91 -0.10
C ILE A 157 -0.94 11.33 -0.86
N ASP A 158 -1.25 11.83 -2.06
CA ASP A 158 -2.33 11.29 -2.89
C ASP A 158 -2.07 9.83 -3.31
N MET A 159 -0.82 9.52 -3.69
CA MET A 159 -0.42 8.13 -3.98
C MET A 159 -0.55 7.23 -2.74
N CYS A 160 -0.11 7.71 -1.57
CA CYS A 160 -0.22 6.98 -0.33
C CYS A 160 -1.70 6.70 0.03
N SER A 161 -2.58 7.68 -0.17
CA SER A 161 -4.03 7.51 0.03
C SER A 161 -4.60 6.41 -0.87
N LYS A 162 -4.25 6.41 -2.17
CA LYS A 162 -4.67 5.36 -3.11
C LYS A 162 -4.17 3.97 -2.71
N MET A 163 -2.92 3.87 -2.26
CA MET A 163 -2.36 2.61 -1.76
C MET A 163 -3.10 2.11 -0.50
N MET A 164 -3.54 3.03 0.38
CA MET A 164 -4.35 2.66 1.55
C MET A 164 -5.74 2.15 1.16
N ASP A 165 -6.37 2.74 0.13
CA ASP A 165 -7.65 2.26 -0.40
C ASP A 165 -7.50 0.85 -1.03
N ASP A 166 -6.46 0.63 -1.83
CA ASP A 166 -6.14 -0.68 -2.41
C ASP A 166 -5.87 -1.72 -1.31
N LEU A 167 -5.10 -1.34 -0.28
CA LEU A 167 -4.83 -2.21 0.88
C LEU A 167 -6.12 -2.59 1.60
N SER A 168 -7.04 -1.65 1.79
CA SER A 168 -8.37 -1.91 2.37
C SER A 168 -9.17 -2.91 1.52
N GLY A 169 -9.15 -2.75 0.19
CA GLY A 169 -9.75 -3.70 -0.75
C GLY A 169 -9.16 -5.11 -0.65
N HIS A 170 -7.83 -5.21 -0.52
CA HIS A 170 -7.15 -6.49 -0.31
C HIS A 170 -7.50 -7.13 1.03
N ILE A 171 -7.60 -6.36 2.12
CA ILE A 171 -8.02 -6.86 3.44
C ILE A 171 -9.43 -7.46 3.36
N ASN A 172 -10.36 -6.79 2.69
CA ASN A 172 -11.73 -7.30 2.49
C ASN A 172 -11.75 -8.59 1.66
N THR A 173 -10.91 -8.67 0.62
CA THR A 173 -10.76 -9.88 -0.21
C THR A 173 -10.23 -11.05 0.61
N VAL A 174 -9.19 -10.81 1.42
CA VAL A 174 -8.61 -11.82 2.33
C VAL A 174 -9.65 -12.28 3.34
N HIS A 175 -10.42 -11.36 3.92
CA HIS A 175 -11.50 -11.69 4.85
C HIS A 175 -12.55 -12.62 4.20
N GLY A 176 -13.01 -12.29 2.99
CA GLY A 176 -13.93 -13.15 2.24
C GLY A 176 -13.36 -14.53 1.94
N LYS A 177 -12.07 -14.62 1.59
CA LYS A 177 -11.38 -15.91 1.37
C LYS A 177 -11.23 -16.74 2.63
N PHE A 178 -11.02 -16.11 3.79
CA PHE A 178 -11.02 -16.79 5.08
C PHE A 178 -12.40 -17.37 5.42
N GLN A 179 -13.49 -16.62 5.18
CA GLN A 179 -14.85 -17.13 5.37
C GLN A 179 -15.15 -18.33 4.45
N GLU A 180 -14.76 -18.25 3.17
CA GLU A 180 -14.90 -19.35 2.21
C GLU A 180 -14.15 -20.60 2.68
N THR A 181 -12.91 -20.43 3.14
CA THR A 181 -12.08 -21.51 3.70
C THR A 181 -12.73 -22.14 4.94
N ASN A 182 -13.28 -21.32 5.83
CA ASN A 182 -13.94 -21.82 7.04
C ASN A 182 -15.18 -22.68 6.71
N ASN A 183 -15.95 -22.26 5.71
CA ASN A 183 -17.08 -23.04 5.22
C ASN A 183 -16.63 -24.38 4.60
N LYS A 184 -15.53 -24.39 3.84
CA LYS A 184 -14.94 -25.63 3.29
C LYS A 184 -14.43 -26.56 4.39
N ILE A 185 -13.83 -26.04 5.45
CA ILE A 185 -13.39 -26.84 6.61
C ILE A 185 -14.59 -27.52 7.27
N ASN A 186 -15.70 -26.79 7.47
CA ASN A 186 -16.92 -27.38 8.03
C ASN A 186 -17.49 -28.49 7.13
N TYR A 187 -17.49 -28.29 5.81
CA TYR A 187 -17.89 -29.32 4.86
C TYR A 187 -16.98 -30.56 4.95
N ILE A 188 -15.67 -30.39 5.00
CA ILE A 188 -14.70 -31.49 5.15
C ILE A 188 -14.94 -32.24 6.47
N LYS A 189 -15.20 -31.52 7.56
CA LYS A 189 -15.50 -32.13 8.86
C LYS A 189 -16.75 -33.02 8.77
N SER A 190 -17.85 -32.51 8.20
CA SER A 190 -19.06 -33.31 8.02
C SER A 190 -18.85 -34.50 7.07
N ALA A 191 -18.09 -34.33 6.00
CA ALA A 191 -17.75 -35.41 5.09
C ALA A 191 -16.92 -36.51 5.78
N ASN A 192 -15.97 -36.12 6.64
CA ASN A 192 -15.18 -37.06 7.42
C ASN A 192 -16.03 -37.79 8.47
N GLU A 193 -16.90 -37.09 9.19
CA GLU A 193 -17.86 -37.71 10.14
C GLU A 193 -18.77 -38.73 9.44
N ASN A 194 -19.26 -38.41 8.24
CA ASN A 194 -20.05 -39.35 7.44
C ASN A 194 -19.21 -40.53 6.95
N GLY A 195 -17.98 -40.29 6.50
CA GLY A 195 -17.05 -41.34 6.10
C GLY A 195 -16.75 -42.32 7.23
N GLN A 196 -16.54 -41.82 8.45
CA GLN A 196 -16.35 -42.65 9.64
C GLN A 196 -17.58 -43.53 9.92
N LYS A 197 -18.79 -42.96 9.88
CA LYS A 197 -20.03 -43.74 10.03
C LYS A 197 -20.17 -44.83 8.96
N SER A 198 -19.81 -44.54 7.71
CA SER A 198 -19.84 -45.53 6.64
C SER A 198 -18.86 -46.67 6.88
N ILE A 199 -17.69 -46.40 7.44
CA ILE A 199 -16.73 -47.44 7.81
C ILE A 199 -17.24 -48.27 8.99
N ASP A 200 -17.84 -47.66 10.01
CA ASP A 200 -18.42 -48.39 11.14
C ASP A 200 -19.53 -49.36 10.68
N ILE A 201 -20.37 -48.92 9.74
CA ILE A 201 -21.39 -49.77 9.12
C ILE A 201 -20.74 -50.90 8.30
N LEU A 202 -19.64 -50.61 7.57
CA LEU A 202 -18.93 -51.61 6.79
C LEU A 202 -18.33 -52.70 7.70
N GLU A 203 -17.75 -52.32 8.84
CA GLU A 203 -17.22 -53.24 9.84
C GLU A 203 -18.32 -54.15 10.40
N GLU A 204 -19.47 -53.60 10.78
CA GLU A 204 -20.63 -54.38 11.23
C GLU A 204 -21.08 -55.39 10.16
N LYS A 205 -21.17 -54.95 8.91
CA LYS A 205 -21.57 -55.81 7.78
C LYS A 205 -20.52 -56.88 7.48
N ASN A 206 -19.23 -56.58 7.63
CA ASN A 206 -18.17 -57.55 7.42
C ASN A 206 -18.22 -58.67 8.47
N LEU A 207 -18.46 -58.32 9.74
CA LEU A 207 -18.67 -59.30 10.81
C LEU A 207 -19.89 -60.19 10.54
N GLN A 208 -21.00 -59.61 10.05
CA GLN A 208 -22.19 -60.36 9.66
C GLN A 208 -21.88 -61.33 8.50
N ASN A 209 -21.15 -60.88 7.47
CA ASN A 209 -20.72 -61.72 6.34
C ASN A 209 -19.83 -62.89 6.80
N LYS A 210 -18.87 -62.63 7.69
CA LYS A 210 -17.97 -63.67 8.24
C LYS A 210 -18.76 -64.74 8.98
N SER A 211 -19.75 -64.34 9.78
CA SER A 211 -20.64 -65.27 10.48
C SER A 211 -21.47 -66.10 9.50
N ALA A 212 -22.07 -65.46 8.49
CA ALA A 212 -22.87 -66.15 7.47
C ALA A 212 -22.03 -67.16 6.66
N LEU A 213 -20.81 -66.78 6.26
CA LEU A 213 -19.88 -67.66 5.55
C LEU A 213 -19.49 -68.87 6.41
N ASN A 214 -19.16 -68.67 7.69
CA ASN A 214 -18.83 -69.76 8.59
C ASN A 214 -19.99 -70.76 8.73
N ASN A 215 -21.23 -70.28 8.74
CA ASN A 215 -22.41 -71.16 8.75
C ASN A 215 -22.58 -71.90 7.42
N ALA A 216 -22.36 -71.24 6.28
CA ALA A 216 -22.41 -71.88 4.97
C ALA A 216 -21.36 -73.00 4.83
N ILE A 217 -20.12 -72.76 5.31
CA ILE A 217 -19.05 -73.76 5.32
C ILE A 217 -19.45 -74.98 6.16
N LYS A 218 -20.07 -74.78 7.33
CA LYS A 218 -20.56 -75.90 8.15
C LYS A 218 -21.60 -76.73 7.41
N ILE A 219 -22.57 -76.09 6.74
CA ILE A 219 -23.61 -76.79 5.97
C ILE A 219 -22.98 -77.58 4.82
N ILE A 220 -22.04 -76.98 4.09
CA ILE A 220 -21.34 -77.66 2.99
C ILE A 220 -20.55 -78.88 3.49
N ASN A 221 -19.85 -78.78 4.62
CA ASN A 221 -19.12 -79.92 5.17
C ASN A 221 -20.05 -81.09 5.51
N VAL A 222 -21.20 -80.82 6.12
CA VAL A 222 -22.23 -81.84 6.41
C VAL A 222 -22.75 -82.45 5.11
N PHE A 223 -23.05 -81.62 4.10
CA PHE A 223 -23.54 -82.11 2.81
C PHE A 223 -22.51 -82.97 2.07
N GLY A 224 -21.21 -82.68 2.22
CA GLY A 224 -20.14 -83.53 1.70
C GLY A 224 -20.11 -84.93 2.32
N GLU A 225 -20.38 -85.03 3.62
CA GLU A 225 -20.53 -86.34 4.30
C GLU A 225 -21.77 -87.09 3.79
N GLU A 226 -22.89 -86.40 3.55
CA GLU A 226 -24.10 -87.01 2.99
C GLU A 226 -23.87 -87.54 1.57
N ILE A 227 -23.17 -86.79 0.70
CA ILE A 227 -22.79 -87.24 -0.65
C ILE A 227 -21.98 -88.54 -0.58
N LYS A 228 -21.01 -88.63 0.35
CA LYS A 228 -20.19 -89.82 0.55
C LYS A 228 -21.02 -91.02 1.00
N ASN A 229 -22.00 -90.80 1.88
CA ASN A 229 -22.91 -91.85 2.32
C ASN A 229 -23.76 -92.37 1.15
N VAL A 230 -24.31 -91.48 0.32
CA VAL A 230 -25.07 -91.88 -0.86
C VAL A 230 -24.21 -92.70 -1.82
N TRP A 231 -22.96 -92.32 -2.06
CA TRP A 231 -22.00 -93.09 -2.85
C TRP A 231 -21.80 -94.52 -2.35
N GLN A 232 -21.68 -94.71 -1.04
CA GLN A 232 -21.56 -96.03 -0.42
C GLN A 232 -22.83 -96.86 -0.66
N PHE A 233 -24.02 -96.26 -0.50
CA PHE A 233 -25.29 -96.94 -0.76
C PHE A 233 -25.46 -97.31 -2.23
N THR A 234 -25.17 -96.40 -3.17
CA THR A 234 -25.27 -96.69 -4.62
C THR A 234 -24.32 -97.81 -5.03
N THR A 235 -23.10 -97.84 -4.48
CA THR A 235 -22.12 -98.92 -4.73
C THR A 235 -22.61 -100.25 -4.17
N LEU A 236 -23.18 -100.23 -2.96
CA LEU A 236 -23.77 -101.42 -2.34
C LEU A 236 -24.94 -101.97 -3.17
N ILE A 237 -25.87 -101.12 -3.62
CA ILE A 237 -27.01 -101.53 -4.44
C ILE A 237 -26.53 -102.12 -5.77
N LYS A 238 -25.53 -101.52 -6.42
CA LYS A 238 -24.92 -102.06 -7.64
C LYS A 238 -24.35 -103.46 -7.39
N ASN A 239 -23.62 -103.66 -6.29
CA ASN A 239 -23.05 -104.96 -5.92
C ASN A 239 -24.14 -105.99 -5.62
N ILE A 240 -25.21 -105.61 -4.91
CA ILE A 240 -26.37 -106.48 -4.66
C ILE A 240 -27.03 -106.86 -5.98
N ALA A 241 -27.30 -105.90 -6.87
CA ALA A 241 -27.90 -106.17 -8.18
C ALA A 241 -27.06 -107.14 -9.02
N GLU A 242 -25.74 -106.99 -8.99
CA GLU A 242 -24.82 -107.88 -9.72
C GLU A 242 -24.79 -109.30 -9.13
N GLN A 243 -24.79 -109.42 -7.80
CA GLN A 243 -24.92 -110.70 -7.10
C GLN A 243 -26.28 -111.36 -7.36
N THR A 244 -27.39 -110.62 -7.27
CA THR A 244 -28.74 -111.13 -7.56
C THR A 244 -28.85 -111.58 -9.02
N ARG A 245 -28.23 -110.87 -9.96
CA ARG A 245 -28.18 -111.27 -11.36
C ARG A 245 -27.44 -112.60 -11.53
N LEU A 246 -26.27 -112.76 -10.90
CA LEU A 246 -25.53 -114.02 -10.89
C LEU A 246 -26.34 -115.17 -10.26
N LEU A 247 -27.03 -114.89 -9.15
CA LEU A 247 -27.87 -115.86 -8.47
C LEU A 247 -29.06 -116.29 -9.36
N SER A 248 -29.70 -115.33 -10.02
CA SER A 248 -30.80 -115.58 -10.95
C SER A 248 -30.36 -116.38 -12.18
N LEU A 249 -29.15 -116.10 -12.70
CA LEU A 249 -28.59 -116.84 -13.83
C LEU A 249 -28.32 -118.30 -13.45
N ASN A 250 -27.72 -118.53 -12.28
CA ASN A 250 -27.51 -119.88 -11.76
C ASN A 250 -28.83 -120.63 -11.55
N ALA A 251 -29.87 -119.93 -11.06
CA ALA A 251 -31.20 -120.49 -10.91
C ALA A 251 -31.88 -120.82 -12.25
N SER A 252 -31.77 -119.95 -13.26
CA SER A 252 -32.28 -120.22 -14.62
C SER A 252 -31.57 -121.42 -15.26
N ILE A 253 -30.25 -121.57 -15.05
CA ILE A 253 -29.48 -122.72 -15.54
C ILE A 253 -29.99 -124.02 -14.88
N GLU A 254 -30.15 -124.04 -13.56
CA GLU A 254 -30.57 -125.26 -12.85
C GLU A 254 -32.04 -125.60 -13.12
N ALA A 255 -32.90 -124.59 -13.31
CA ALA A 255 -34.28 -124.77 -13.73
C ALA A 255 -34.38 -125.36 -15.16
N ALA A 256 -33.51 -124.94 -16.09
CA ALA A 256 -33.41 -125.55 -17.41
C ALA A 256 -32.92 -127.00 -17.33
N ARG A 257 -32.02 -127.30 -16.38
CA ARG A 257 -31.46 -128.63 -16.14
C ARG A 257 -32.50 -129.64 -15.61
N ALA A 258 -33.48 -129.16 -14.83
CA ALA A 258 -34.58 -129.97 -14.31
C ALA A 258 -35.69 -130.26 -15.36
N GLY A 259 -35.57 -129.75 -16.59
CA GLY A 259 -36.52 -130.01 -17.67
C GLY A 259 -37.94 -129.50 -17.36
N ASP A 260 -38.97 -130.31 -17.64
CA ASP A 260 -40.37 -129.91 -17.46
C ASP A 260 -40.74 -129.59 -16.00
N ALA A 261 -40.06 -130.20 -15.01
CA ALA A 261 -40.29 -129.94 -13.59
C ALA A 261 -39.78 -128.56 -13.14
N GLY A 262 -38.80 -127.98 -13.84
CA GLY A 262 -38.18 -126.68 -13.52
C GLY A 262 -38.83 -125.48 -14.20
N ARG A 263 -39.81 -125.70 -15.08
CA ARG A 263 -40.35 -124.67 -15.98
C ARG A 263 -40.95 -123.45 -15.26
N GLY A 264 -41.61 -123.65 -14.12
CA GLY A 264 -42.11 -122.55 -13.28
C GLY A 264 -41.00 -121.77 -12.56
N PHE A 265 -39.96 -122.47 -12.11
CA PHE A 265 -38.78 -121.85 -11.50
C PHE A 265 -37.95 -121.05 -12.52
N ALA A 266 -37.87 -121.51 -13.77
CA ALA A 266 -37.17 -120.79 -14.84
C ALA A 266 -37.80 -119.42 -15.12
N VAL A 267 -39.13 -119.33 -15.12
CA VAL A 267 -39.85 -118.05 -15.31
C VAL A 267 -39.55 -117.08 -14.17
N VAL A 268 -39.54 -117.55 -12.92
CA VAL A 268 -39.22 -116.70 -11.76
C VAL A 268 -37.76 -116.25 -11.80
N ALA A 269 -36.83 -117.15 -12.14
CA ALA A 269 -35.41 -116.82 -12.22
C ALA A 269 -35.12 -115.78 -13.32
N ASP A 270 -35.74 -115.90 -14.49
CA ASP A 270 -35.63 -114.89 -15.56
C ASP A 270 -36.20 -113.54 -15.12
N GLU A 271 -37.33 -113.51 -14.41
CA GLU A 271 -37.93 -112.26 -13.96
C GLU A 271 -37.08 -111.59 -12.86
N VAL A 272 -36.52 -112.37 -11.93
CA VAL A 272 -35.53 -111.88 -10.95
C VAL A 272 -34.29 -111.34 -11.66
N GLY A 273 -33.82 -111.99 -12.72
CA GLY A 273 -32.69 -111.53 -13.52
C GLY A 273 -32.96 -110.21 -14.25
N LYS A 274 -34.17 -110.02 -14.76
CA LYS A 274 -34.61 -108.72 -15.32
C LYS A 274 -34.66 -107.63 -14.23
N LEU A 275 -35.24 -107.91 -13.07
CA LEU A 275 -35.26 -106.96 -11.95
C LEU A 275 -33.84 -106.57 -11.51
N ALA A 276 -32.94 -107.54 -11.42
CA ALA A 276 -31.54 -107.30 -11.08
C ALA A 276 -30.83 -106.42 -12.12
N ASN A 277 -31.05 -106.66 -13.41
CA ASN A 277 -30.54 -105.79 -14.48
C ASN A 277 -31.11 -104.37 -14.41
N SER A 278 -32.42 -104.21 -14.17
CA SER A 278 -33.05 -102.91 -14.00
C SER A 278 -32.49 -102.16 -12.78
N SER A 279 -32.26 -102.87 -11.66
CA SER A 279 -31.64 -102.30 -10.46
C SER A 279 -30.19 -101.85 -10.71
N ARG A 280 -29.42 -102.62 -11.48
CA ARG A 280 -28.07 -102.23 -11.93
C ARG A 280 -28.11 -100.97 -12.80
N SER A 281 -28.97 -100.92 -13.81
CA SER A 281 -29.11 -99.75 -14.67
C SER A 281 -29.54 -98.50 -13.89
N ALA A 282 -30.50 -98.63 -12.98
CA ALA A 282 -30.91 -97.54 -12.09
C ALA A 282 -29.75 -97.06 -11.19
N SER A 283 -28.95 -97.99 -10.66
CA SER A 283 -27.75 -97.65 -9.87
C SER A 283 -26.69 -96.93 -10.70
N GLU A 284 -26.53 -97.29 -11.98
CA GLU A 284 -25.63 -96.59 -12.92
C GLU A 284 -26.11 -95.18 -13.26
N GLU A 285 -27.43 -94.94 -13.36
CA GLU A 285 -27.99 -93.60 -13.51
C GLU A 285 -27.79 -92.74 -12.25
N ILE A 286 -28.07 -93.31 -11.06
CA ILE A 286 -27.81 -92.63 -9.78
C ILE A 286 -26.32 -92.29 -9.67
N TYR A 287 -25.43 -93.19 -10.09
CA TYR A 287 -23.98 -92.93 -10.09
C TYR A 287 -23.61 -91.72 -10.96
N LYS A 288 -24.17 -91.60 -12.17
CA LYS A 288 -23.93 -90.44 -13.04
C LYS A 288 -24.43 -89.16 -12.38
N LEU A 289 -25.64 -89.17 -11.84
CA LEU A 289 -26.23 -88.03 -11.15
C LEU A 289 -25.37 -87.61 -9.93
N MET A 290 -24.88 -88.58 -9.16
CA MET A 290 -24.02 -88.31 -8.01
C MET A 290 -22.68 -87.70 -8.42
N LYS A 291 -22.12 -88.10 -9.56
CA LYS A 291 -20.89 -87.49 -10.11
C LYS A 291 -21.13 -86.01 -10.49
N ASP A 292 -22.29 -85.71 -11.07
CA ASP A 292 -22.64 -84.33 -11.41
C ASP A 292 -22.86 -83.47 -10.14
N ILE A 293 -23.51 -84.04 -9.11
CA ILE A 293 -23.68 -83.39 -7.80
C ILE A 293 -22.33 -83.14 -7.13
N GLU A 294 -21.41 -84.11 -7.16
CA GLU A 294 -20.05 -83.97 -6.61
C GLU A 294 -19.26 -82.87 -7.32
N SER A 295 -19.38 -82.76 -8.65
CA SER A 295 -18.74 -81.67 -9.39
C SER A 295 -19.29 -80.30 -9.00
N GLN A 296 -20.62 -80.16 -8.85
CA GLN A 296 -21.24 -78.91 -8.41
C GLN A 296 -20.84 -78.56 -6.96
N PHE A 297 -20.75 -79.57 -6.10
CA PHE A 297 -20.28 -79.43 -4.73
C PHE A 297 -18.84 -78.92 -4.65
N SER A 298 -17.93 -79.49 -5.45
CA SER A 298 -16.54 -79.02 -5.55
C SER A 298 -16.45 -77.55 -5.96
N ASN A 299 -17.24 -77.14 -6.96
CA ASN A 299 -17.31 -75.75 -7.40
C ASN A 299 -17.85 -74.82 -6.29
N ALA A 300 -18.82 -75.29 -5.51
CA ALA A 300 -19.35 -74.53 -4.39
C ALA A 300 -18.29 -74.31 -3.29
N ILE A 301 -17.47 -75.32 -2.98
CA ILE A 301 -16.34 -75.19 -2.04
C ILE A 301 -15.33 -74.16 -2.52
N GLU A 302 -14.92 -74.22 -3.79
CA GLU A 302 -13.97 -73.27 -4.38
C GLU A 302 -14.50 -71.82 -4.32
N THR A 303 -15.78 -71.63 -4.63
CA THR A 303 -16.45 -70.33 -4.54
C THR A 303 -16.45 -69.81 -3.10
N MET A 304 -16.73 -70.66 -2.12
CA MET A 304 -16.67 -70.28 -0.71
C MET A 304 -15.25 -69.94 -0.24
N GLY A 305 -14.23 -70.63 -0.74
CA GLY A 305 -12.83 -70.29 -0.51
C GLY A 305 -12.48 -68.89 -1.04
N THR A 306 -12.98 -68.55 -2.22
CA THR A 306 -12.80 -67.21 -2.82
C THR A 306 -13.51 -66.14 -1.99
N ILE A 307 -14.76 -66.36 -1.58
CA ILE A 307 -15.52 -65.42 -0.72
C ILE A 307 -14.78 -65.20 0.60
N ARG A 308 -14.20 -66.25 1.18
CA ARG A 308 -13.40 -66.17 2.39
C ARG A 308 -12.22 -65.22 2.23
N GLN A 309 -11.46 -65.34 1.14
CA GLN A 309 -10.33 -64.45 0.86
C GLN A 309 -10.77 -62.99 0.71
N VAL A 310 -11.91 -62.74 0.06
CA VAL A 310 -12.45 -61.38 -0.07
C VAL A 310 -12.81 -60.79 1.30
N ILE A 311 -13.46 -61.56 2.17
CA ILE A 311 -13.83 -61.12 3.54
C ILE A 311 -12.58 -60.88 4.39
N GLU A 312 -11.57 -61.74 4.31
CA GLU A 312 -10.28 -61.55 5.00
C GLU A 312 -9.54 -60.29 4.52
N GLY A 313 -9.55 -60.03 3.20
CA GLY A 313 -9.00 -58.78 2.64
C GLY A 313 -9.77 -57.53 3.07
N GLN A 314 -11.10 -57.62 3.24
CA GLN A 314 -11.90 -56.53 3.81
C GLN A 314 -11.56 -56.26 5.28
N ASP A 315 -11.25 -57.30 6.06
CA ASP A 315 -10.83 -57.20 7.46
C ASP A 315 -9.50 -56.43 7.60
N GLU A 316 -8.53 -56.72 6.72
CA GLU A 316 -7.21 -56.06 6.74
C GLU A 316 -7.30 -54.55 6.49
N VAL A 317 -8.15 -54.12 5.56
CA VAL A 317 -8.39 -52.70 5.26
C VAL A 317 -9.06 -51.98 6.44
N VAL A 318 -9.94 -52.66 7.17
CA VAL A 318 -10.59 -52.10 8.37
C VAL A 318 -9.63 -52.03 9.55
N VAL A 319 -8.74 -53.03 9.74
CA VAL A 319 -7.79 -53.08 10.87
C VAL A 319 -6.67 -52.03 10.75
N LEU A 320 -6.25 -51.65 9.54
CA LEU A 320 -5.28 -50.56 9.34
C LEU A 320 -5.76 -49.17 9.84
N ARG A 321 -7.02 -49.06 10.29
CA ARG A 321 -7.64 -47.87 10.89
C ARG A 321 -7.38 -47.74 12.40
N THR A 322 -7.11 -48.83 13.13
CA THR A 322 -6.88 -48.70 14.58
C THR A 322 -5.61 -47.89 14.81
N PRO A 323 -5.68 -46.75 15.55
CA PRO A 323 -4.54 -45.86 15.76
C PRO A 323 -3.36 -46.51 16.49
#